data_AF-A0A967TBA9-F1
#
_entry.id   AF-A0A967TBA9-F1
#
_cell.length_a   1.000
_cell.length_b   1.000
_cell.length_c   1.000
_cell.angle_alpha   90.00
_cell.angle_beta   90.00
_cell.angle_gamma   90.00
#
_symmetry.space_group_name_H-M   'P 1'
#
loop_
_entity.id
_entity.type
_entity.pdbx_description
1 polymer ?
#
loop_
_entity_poly.entity_id
_entity_poly.type
_entity_poly.pdbx_seq_one_letter_code
_entity_poly.pdbx_strand_id
1 'polypeptide(L)'
;MRKKVILITGASGEIGQALIAYLADQNMTDILALDIRPLDETLATYCRTTIVGDILDTRLFERLVSEYEIQEIYHLAALLSTRAEFTPEAAHRINVQG
;
A
#
# COMPACT_ATOMS: atom_id res chain seq x y z
N MET A 1 0.95 0.62 -23.58
CA MET A 1 0.28 1.51 -22.61
C MET A 1 0.56 0.97 -21.22
N ARG A 2 0.75 1.85 -20.22
CA ARG A 2 0.91 1.44 -18.81
C ARG A 2 -0.39 0.81 -18.31
N LYS A 3 -0.31 -0.12 -17.36
CA LYS A 3 -1.49 -0.78 -16.79
C LYS A 3 -2.12 0.12 -15.73
N LYS A 4 -3.43 0.30 -15.80
CA LYS A 4 -4.20 1.06 -14.82
C LYS A 4 -4.32 0.29 -13.51
N VAL A 5 -4.06 0.94 -12.37
CA VAL A 5 -4.13 0.30 -11.06
C VAL A 5 -4.60 1.25 -9.97
N ILE A 6 -5.14 0.66 -8.91
CA ILE A 6 -5.36 1.27 -7.60
C ILE A 6 -4.16 0.91 -6.72
N LEU A 7 -3.46 1.92 -6.19
CA LEU A 7 -2.37 1.70 -5.23
C LEU A 7 -2.93 1.68 -3.80
N ILE A 8 -2.61 0.65 -3.04
CA ILE A 8 -2.93 0.56 -1.61
C ILE A 8 -1.61 0.45 -0.83
N THR A 9 -1.27 1.48 -0.06
CA THR A 9 -0.14 1.42 0.89
C THR A 9 -0.63 0.94 2.27
N GLY A 10 0.22 0.31 3.06
CA GLY A 10 -0.21 -0.29 4.33
C GLY A 10 -1.15 -1.47 4.10
N ALA A 11 -1.01 -2.13 2.96
CA ALA A 11 -1.92 -3.17 2.47
C ALA A 11 -2.02 -4.38 3.41
N SER A 12 -0.96 -4.67 4.16
CA SER A 12 -0.91 -5.80 5.09
C SER A 12 -1.48 -5.44 6.48
N GLY A 13 -1.85 -4.18 6.71
CA GLY A 13 -2.58 -3.74 7.90
C GLY A 13 -4.06 -4.13 7.86
N GLU A 14 -4.75 -4.08 9.01
CA GLU A 14 -6.14 -4.51 9.16
C GLU A 14 -7.09 -3.82 8.17
N ILE A 15 -6.97 -2.48 8.02
CA ILE A 15 -7.80 -1.70 7.09
C ILE A 15 -7.42 -2.02 5.63
N GLY A 16 -6.14 -2.20 5.33
CA GLY A 16 -5.67 -2.54 3.99
C GLY A 16 -6.23 -3.89 3.51
N GLN A 17 -6.16 -4.91 4.37
CA GLN A 17 -6.72 -6.23 4.09
C GLN A 17 -8.24 -6.18 3.89
N ALA A 18 -8.95 -5.46 4.76
CA ALA A 18 -10.40 -5.29 4.64
C ALA A 18 -10.79 -4.57 3.34
N LEU A 19 -10.03 -3.53 2.94
CA LEU A 19 -10.25 -2.81 1.70
C LEU A 19 -10.01 -3.69 0.47
N ILE A 20 -8.93 -4.48 0.46
CA ILE A 20 -8.63 -5.41 -0.65
C ILE A 20 -9.77 -6.42 -0.81
N ALA A 21 -10.24 -7.02 0.27
CA ALA A 21 -11.37 -7.95 0.24
C ALA A 21 -12.64 -7.28 -0.31
N TYR A 22 -12.95 -6.07 0.17
CA TYR A 22 -14.10 -5.31 -0.31
C TYR A 22 -14.01 -4.99 -1.81
N LEU A 23 -12.86 -4.53 -2.30
CA LEU A 23 -12.66 -4.23 -3.72
C LEU A 23 -12.74 -5.50 -4.58
N ALA A 24 -12.24 -6.63 -4.08
CA ALA A 24 -12.36 -7.93 -4.74
C ALA A 24 -13.84 -8.32 -4.93
N ASP A 25 -14.69 -8.14 -3.92
CA ASP A 25 -16.13 -8.38 -4.01
C ASP A 25 -16.82 -7.49 -5.05
N GLN A 26 -16.26 -6.30 -5.34
CA GLN A 26 -16.71 -5.41 -6.41
C GLN A 26 -16.11 -5.73 -7.79
N ASN A 27 -15.36 -6.84 -7.92
CA ASN A 27 -14.58 -7.21 -9.11
C ASN A 27 -13.50 -6.19 -9.51
N MET A 28 -12.99 -5.43 -8.55
CA MET A 28 -11.90 -4.47 -8.75
C MET A 28 -10.57 -5.08 -8.31
N THR A 29 -9.98 -5.92 -9.16
CA THR A 29 -8.73 -6.68 -8.86
C THR A 29 -7.45 -6.05 -9.42
N ASP A 30 -7.58 -4.87 -10.03
CA ASP A 30 -6.48 -4.07 -10.58
C ASP A 30 -5.69 -3.35 -9.47
N ILE A 31 -5.34 -4.09 -8.42
CA ILE A 31 -4.73 -3.57 -7.19
C ILE A 31 -3.22 -3.78 -7.23
N LEU A 32 -2.50 -2.70 -6.92
CA LEU A 32 -1.09 -2.70 -6.58
C LEU A 32 -0.97 -2.53 -5.05
N ALA A 33 -0.68 -3.61 -4.34
CA ALA A 33 -0.56 -3.61 -2.89
C ALA A 33 0.90 -3.38 -2.46
N LEU A 34 1.13 -2.41 -1.58
CA LEU A 34 2.44 -2.07 -1.03
C LEU A 34 2.41 -2.09 0.50
N ASP A 35 3.34 -2.81 1.10
CA ASP A 35 3.55 -2.80 2.55
C ASP A 35 4.99 -3.20 2.89
N ILE A 36 5.47 -2.86 4.08
CA ILE A 36 6.77 -3.32 4.59
C ILE A 36 6.76 -4.81 4.95
N ARG A 37 5.58 -5.43 5.04
CA ARG A 37 5.37 -6.87 5.31
C ARG A 37 4.65 -7.54 4.14
N PRO A 38 4.91 -8.84 3.88
CA PRO A 38 4.17 -9.57 2.87
C PRO A 38 2.67 -9.59 3.19
N LEU A 39 1.85 -9.48 2.14
CA LEU A 39 0.41 -9.67 2.21
C LEU A 39 0.09 -11.16 2.36
N ASP A 40 -1.02 -11.48 3.01
CA ASP A 40 -1.56 -12.85 3.07
C ASP A 40 -1.75 -13.44 1.66
N GLU A 41 -1.42 -14.73 1.50
CA GLU A 41 -1.45 -15.40 0.20
C GLU A 41 -2.86 -15.43 -0.41
N THR A 42 -3.90 -15.55 0.42
CA THR A 42 -5.29 -15.55 -0.05
C THR A 42 -5.66 -14.17 -0.61
N LEU A 43 -5.31 -13.11 0.11
CA LEU A 43 -5.58 -11.74 -0.32
C LEU A 43 -4.71 -11.31 -1.51
N ALA A 44 -3.49 -11.84 -1.61
CA ALA A 44 -2.62 -11.60 -2.76
C ALA A 44 -3.25 -12.05 -4.09
N THR A 45 -4.12 -13.07 -4.08
CA THR A 45 -4.84 -13.51 -5.28
C THR A 45 -5.82 -12.47 -5.84
N TYR A 46 -6.28 -11.53 -5.01
CA TYR A 46 -7.14 -10.43 -5.42
C TYR A 46 -6.36 -9.21 -5.94
N CYS A 47 -5.03 -9.24 -5.81
CA CYS A 47 -4.16 -8.17 -6.25
C CYS A 47 -3.47 -8.56 -7.56
N ARG A 48 -3.34 -7.59 -8.47
CA ARG A 48 -2.51 -7.75 -9.66
C ARG A 48 -1.04 -7.91 -9.29
N THR A 49 -0.58 -7.16 -8.30
CA THR A 49 0.82 -7.17 -7.86
C THR A 49 0.89 -6.81 -6.39
N THR A 50 1.70 -7.56 -5.65
CA THR A 50 2.04 -7.29 -4.25
C THR A 50 3.53 -6.94 -4.15
N ILE A 51 3.85 -5.92 -3.38
CA ILE A 51 5.21 -5.42 -3.23
C ILE A 51 5.51 -5.29 -1.75
N VAL A 52 6.62 -5.91 -1.34
CA VAL A 52 7.22 -5.68 -0.03
C VAL A 52 8.23 -4.54 -0.16
N GLY A 53 7.93 -3.39 0.44
CA GLY A 53 8.74 -2.18 0.32
C GLY A 53 8.32 -1.08 1.28
N ASP A 54 9.22 -0.11 1.49
CA ASP A 54 8.98 1.04 2.35
C ASP A 54 8.33 2.19 1.54
N ILE A 55 7.32 2.84 2.11
CA ILE A 55 6.68 4.01 1.51
C ILE A 55 7.64 5.20 1.39
N LEU A 56 8.73 5.20 2.16
CA LEU A 56 9.76 6.24 2.12
C LEU A 56 10.79 6.00 1.00
N ASP A 57 10.75 4.86 0.30
CA ASP A 57 11.66 4.56 -0.80
C ASP A 57 11.22 5.23 -2.11
N THR A 58 11.72 6.45 -2.32
CA THR A 58 11.46 7.21 -3.56
C THR A 58 11.83 6.46 -4.85
N ARG A 59 12.86 5.61 -4.85
CA ARG A 59 13.26 4.84 -6.03
C ARG A 59 12.27 3.73 -6.35
N LEU A 60 11.65 3.17 -5.31
CA LEU A 60 10.54 2.25 -5.49
C LEU A 60 9.40 2.95 -6.23
N PHE A 61 8.99 4.13 -5.77
CA PHE A 61 7.91 4.87 -6.43
C PHE A 61 8.25 5.30 -7.86
N GLU A 62 9.47 5.76 -8.13
CA GLU A 62 9.93 6.05 -9.50
C GLU A 62 9.74 4.84 -10.44
N ARG A 63 10.07 3.64 -9.96
CA ARG A 63 9.82 2.40 -10.70
C ARG A 63 8.33 2.14 -10.89
N LEU A 64 7.52 2.28 -9.83
CA LEU A 64 6.08 2.02 -9.91
C LEU A 64 5.36 2.96 -10.87
N VAL A 65 5.66 4.26 -10.85
CA VAL A 65 5.05 5.22 -11.78
C VAL A 65 5.54 5.03 -13.22
N SER A 66 6.72 4.42 -13.42
CA SER A 66 7.19 4.07 -14.76
C SER A 66 6.44 2.86 -15.34
N GLU A 67 6.08 1.89 -14.49
CA GLU A 67 5.45 0.62 -14.90
C GLU A 67 3.91 0.71 -14.97
N TYR A 68 3.30 1.48 -14.05
CA TYR A 68 1.86 1.54 -13.86
C TYR A 68 1.30 2.95 -14.05
N GLU A 69 0.02 3.00 -14.44
CA GLU A 69 -0.81 4.21 -14.40
C GLU A 69 -1.66 4.15 -13.13
N ILE A 70 -1.16 4.76 -12.05
CA ILE A 70 -1.88 4.80 -10.77
C ILE A 70 -3.03 5.79 -10.90
N GLN A 71 -4.27 5.29 -10.83
CA GLN A 71 -5.47 6.12 -10.98
C GLN A 71 -6.00 6.61 -9.63
N GLU A 72 -5.85 5.78 -8.60
CA GLU A 72 -6.35 6.02 -7.26
C GLU A 72 -5.33 5.53 -6.24
N ILE A 73 -5.24 6.22 -5.10
CA ILE A 73 -4.33 5.87 -4.00
C ILE A 73 -5.14 5.80 -2.71
N TYR A 74 -5.14 4.63 -2.08
CA TYR A 74 -5.53 4.46 -0.69
C TYR A 74 -4.26 4.36 0.16
N HIS A 75 -3.94 5.44 0.85
CA HIS A 75 -2.74 5.51 1.68
C HIS A 75 -3.08 5.13 3.13
N LEU A 76 -2.79 3.87 3.51
CA LEU A 76 -3.12 3.32 4.83
C LEU A 76 -1.88 2.94 5.65
N ALA A 77 -0.69 3.22 5.14
CA ALA A 77 0.56 3.04 5.89
C ALA A 77 0.67 4.14 6.96
N ALA A 78 0.76 3.75 8.24
CA ALA A 78 0.91 4.70 9.34
C ALA A 78 1.52 4.04 10.59
N LEU A 79 2.20 4.85 11.40
CA LEU A 79 2.45 4.56 12.81
C LEU A 79 1.31 5.11 13.67
N LEU A 80 0.65 4.21 14.42
CA LEU A 80 -0.46 4.55 15.31
C LEU A 80 -0.01 5.33 16.54
N SER A 81 -0.96 6.05 17.16
CA SER A 81 -0.73 7.01 18.25
C SER A 81 0.19 6.50 19.35
N THR A 82 -0.06 5.32 19.92
CA THR A 82 0.78 4.77 20.99
C THR A 82 2.23 4.61 20.56
N ARG A 83 2.49 4.10 19.34
CA ARG A 83 3.85 3.98 18.80
C ARG A 83 4.44 5.35 18.46
N ALA A 84 3.63 6.27 17.96
CA ALA A 84 4.04 7.61 17.61
C ALA A 84 4.49 8.42 18.84
N GLU A 85 3.88 8.21 20.01
CA GLU A 85 4.30 8.83 21.26
C GLU A 85 5.71 8.38 21.69
N PHE A 86 6.06 7.09 21.48
CA PHE A 86 7.39 6.58 21.81
C PHE A 86 8.45 6.92 20.75
N THR A 87 8.05 7.08 19.49
CA THR A 87 8.97 7.36 18.37
C THR A 87 8.43 8.46 17.44
N PRO A 88 8.38 9.73 17.90
CA PRO A 88 7.73 10.82 17.18
C PRO A 88 8.39 11.16 15.84
N GLU A 89 9.73 11.07 15.75
CA GLU A 89 10.44 11.32 14.48
C GLU A 89 10.08 10.29 13.41
N ALA A 90 10.02 8.99 13.78
CA ALA A 90 9.63 7.93 12.87
C ALA A 90 8.17 8.11 12.42
N ALA A 91 7.28 8.49 13.35
CA ALA A 91 5.89 8.78 13.03
C ALA A 91 5.75 9.98 12.10
N HIS A 92 6.56 11.03 12.27
CA HIS A 92 6.55 12.16 11.34
C HIS A 92 7.02 11.74 9.94
N ARG A 93 8.10 10.96 9.85
CA ARG A 93 8.56 10.45 8.54
C ARG A 93 7.46 9.63 7.87
N ILE A 94 6.89 8.66 8.56
CA ILE A 94 5.91 7.73 7.96
C ILE A 94 4.57 8.41 7.69
N ASN A 95 4.01 9.14 8.65
CA ASN A 95 2.64 9.64 8.55
C ASN A 95 2.52 10.99 7.82
N VAL A 96 3.64 11.68 7.56
CA VAL A 96 3.64 13.02 6.93
C VAL A 96 4.53 13.07 5.68
N GLN A 97 5.69 12.41 5.70
CA GLN A 97 6.62 12.44 4.56
C GLN A 97 6.43 11.28 3.60
N GLY A 98 5.83 10.17 4.06
CA GLY A 98 5.40 9.05 3.22
C GLY A 98 4.08 9.34 2.53
#